data_AF-A0A3Q4H9K9-F1
#
_entry.id   AF-A0A3Q4H9K9-F1
#
_cell.length_a   1.000
_cell.length_b   1.000
_cell.length_c   1.000
_cell.angle_alpha   90.00
_cell.angle_beta   90.00
_cell.angle_gamma   90.00
#
_symmetry.space_group_name_H-M   'P 1'
#
loop_
_entity.id
_entity.type
_entity.pdbx_description
1 polymer ?
#
loop_
_entity_poly.entity_id
_entity_poly.type
_entity_poly.pdbx_seq_one_letter_code
_entity_poly.pdbx_strand_id
1 'polypeptide(L)'
;LHSSASLCVKNDGSWYFMVKLEVQMFSSVAIWSRCFPVYAEVRRLLAEEAVGDVKLVKLGGGALLDIGVYCLQFVLMVFNGERPESIQATGVLLDSGVDESVVVTMKFSRKRMALCAFLIAARLPNDAVIAGTKGSIKVLGPMHCPTKLLVNDKETEYPLPEPCLPLNFTNSTGLHYETEEVSYVIKSTCMLCRHSEAEYSSC
;
A
#
# COMPACT_ATOMS: atom_id res chain seq x y z
N LEU A 1 -21.91 28.87 12.06
CA LEU A 1 -20.45 29.07 12.02
C LEU A 1 -19.93 28.43 10.74
N HIS A 2 -19.64 29.25 9.74
CA HIS A 2 -19.10 28.80 8.46
C HIS A 2 -17.73 28.14 8.66
N SER A 3 -17.53 26.92 8.18
CA SER A 3 -16.19 26.40 7.95
C SER A 3 -16.00 26.23 6.45
N SER A 4 -15.20 27.14 5.89
CA SER A 4 -14.61 27.01 4.58
C SER A 4 -13.49 25.98 4.63
N ALA A 5 -13.55 24.96 3.79
CA ALA A 5 -12.42 24.06 3.54
C ALA A 5 -11.43 24.78 2.62
N SER A 6 -10.17 24.90 3.03
CA SER A 6 -9.09 25.45 2.21
C SER A 6 -8.01 24.40 2.03
N LEU A 7 -7.72 24.09 0.77
CA LEU A 7 -6.56 23.29 0.37
C LEU A 7 -5.31 24.16 0.60
N CYS A 8 -4.36 23.69 1.41
CA CYS A 8 -3.11 24.42 1.65
C CYS A 8 -1.93 23.53 1.26
N VAL A 9 -1.14 24.02 0.31
CA VAL A 9 0.13 23.42 -0.13
C VAL A 9 1.26 24.05 0.67
N LYS A 10 2.12 23.26 1.31
CA LYS A 10 3.38 23.76 1.85
C LYS A 10 4.42 23.88 0.72
N ASN A 11 5.34 24.83 0.86
CA ASN A 11 6.44 25.08 -0.08
C ASN A 11 7.40 23.90 -0.31
N ASP A 12 7.24 22.78 0.41
CA ASP A 12 8.03 21.55 0.27
C ASP A 12 7.33 20.44 -0.55
N GLY A 13 6.14 20.72 -1.10
CA GLY A 13 5.40 19.79 -1.95
C GLY A 13 4.62 18.70 -1.18
N SER A 14 4.51 18.82 0.15
CA SER A 14 3.69 17.91 0.96
C SER A 14 2.20 18.31 0.94
N TRP A 15 1.32 17.31 0.73
CA TRP A 15 -0.13 17.49 0.62
C TRP A 15 -0.81 17.18 1.95
N TYR A 16 -1.65 18.08 2.45
CA TYR A 16 -2.50 17.84 3.62
C TYR A 16 -3.92 18.39 3.39
N PHE A 17 -4.93 17.57 3.69
CA PHE A 17 -6.31 18.02 3.89
C PHE A 17 -6.53 18.21 5.40
N MET A 18 -6.90 19.44 5.81
CA MET A 18 -7.13 19.76 7.22
C MET A 18 -8.62 20.01 7.48
N VAL A 19 -9.22 19.20 8.35
CA VAL A 19 -10.46 19.54 9.05
C VAL A 19 -10.11 19.63 10.53
N LYS A 20 -10.31 20.82 11.11
CA LYS A 20 -9.84 21.16 12.45
C LYS A 20 -10.87 20.70 13.50
N LEU A 21 -10.54 19.70 14.30
CA LEU A 21 -11.25 19.39 15.56
C LEU A 21 -10.22 19.10 16.67
N GLU A 22 -10.48 19.63 17.86
CA GLU A 22 -9.61 19.73 19.04
C GLU A 22 -9.25 18.40 19.75
N VAL A 23 -9.25 17.26 19.07
CA VAL A 23 -8.94 15.96 19.69
C VAL A 23 -7.97 15.19 18.79
N GLN A 24 -6.87 14.71 19.39
CA GLN A 24 -5.76 13.92 18.82
C GLN A 24 -6.00 13.39 17.38
N MET A 25 -5.30 13.97 16.41
CA MET A 25 -5.54 13.75 14.98
C MET A 25 -4.89 12.45 14.47
N PHE A 26 -5.68 11.41 14.20
CA PHE A 26 -5.21 10.21 13.47
C PHE A 26 -5.22 10.51 11.96
N SER A 27 -4.07 10.39 11.31
CA SER A 27 -3.94 10.52 9.85
C SER A 27 -3.43 9.21 9.28
N SER A 28 -4.27 8.50 8.53
CA SER A 28 -3.84 7.38 7.69
C SER A 28 -4.10 7.73 6.23
N VAL A 29 -3.13 7.41 5.36
CA VAL A 29 -3.34 7.48 3.91
C VAL A 29 -4.14 6.23 3.54
N ALA A 30 -5.28 6.40 2.84
CA ALA A 30 -6.22 5.33 2.52
C ALA A 30 -5.68 4.34 1.46
N ILE A 31 -4.65 3.58 1.84
CA ILE A 31 -4.04 2.52 1.04
C ILE A 31 -4.60 1.17 1.52
N TRP A 32 -5.88 0.95 1.23
CA TRP A 32 -6.65 -0.24 1.62
C TRP A 32 -5.99 -1.57 1.27
N SER A 33 -5.17 -1.62 0.21
CA SER A 33 -4.46 -2.82 -0.22
C SER A 33 -3.61 -3.44 0.91
N ARG A 34 -3.10 -2.62 1.84
CA ARG A 34 -2.28 -3.06 2.98
C ARG A 34 -3.03 -3.91 4.00
N CYS A 35 -4.35 -3.76 4.04
CA CYS A 35 -5.25 -4.41 4.98
C CYS A 35 -5.75 -5.77 4.45
N PHE A 36 -5.49 -6.11 3.18
CA PHE A 36 -5.85 -7.41 2.65
C PHE A 36 -5.04 -8.53 3.33
N PRO A 37 -5.65 -9.70 3.62
CA PRO A 37 -4.96 -10.85 4.21
C PRO A 37 -3.71 -11.28 3.43
N VAL A 38 -3.75 -11.16 2.10
CA VAL A 38 -2.59 -11.44 1.23
C VAL A 38 -1.39 -10.57 1.58
N TYR A 39 -1.58 -9.28 1.87
CA TYR A 39 -0.50 -8.38 2.27
C TYR A 39 0.04 -8.71 3.67
N ALA A 40 -0.85 -9.13 4.58
CA ALA A 40 -0.44 -9.62 5.90
C ALA A 40 0.43 -10.88 5.78
N GLU A 41 0.03 -11.82 4.91
CA GLU A 41 0.80 -13.03 4.64
C GLU A 41 2.16 -12.73 4.01
N VAL A 42 2.22 -11.81 3.04
CA VAL A 42 3.49 -11.37 2.46
C VAL A 42 4.44 -10.84 3.55
N ARG A 43 3.95 -10.00 4.46
CA ARG A 43 4.75 -9.50 5.59
C ARG A 43 5.24 -10.64 6.50
N ARG A 44 4.36 -11.60 6.82
CA ARG A 44 4.70 -12.78 7.63
C ARG A 44 5.81 -13.61 6.96
N LEU A 45 5.67 -13.92 5.68
CA LEU A 45 6.65 -14.70 4.90
C LEU A 45 8.00 -13.99 4.78
N LEU A 46 8.00 -12.66 4.66
CA LEU A 46 9.22 -11.86 4.66
C LEU A 46 9.92 -11.90 6.03
N ALA A 47 9.15 -11.79 7.12
CA ALA A 47 9.67 -11.89 8.48
C ALA A 47 10.25 -13.28 8.80
N GLU A 48 9.70 -14.33 8.20
CA GLU A 48 10.17 -15.72 8.33
C GLU A 48 11.32 -16.07 7.36
N GLU A 49 11.82 -15.10 6.60
CA GLU A 49 12.84 -15.29 5.57
C GLU A 49 12.51 -16.40 4.55
N ALA A 50 11.23 -16.57 4.21
CA ALA A 50 10.77 -17.63 3.31
C ALA A 50 11.42 -17.56 1.91
N VAL A 51 11.78 -16.34 1.46
CA VAL A 51 12.52 -16.09 0.22
C VAL A 51 14.00 -15.74 0.47
N GLY A 52 14.47 -15.78 1.71
CA GLY A 52 15.80 -15.33 2.10
C GLY A 52 16.01 -13.84 1.84
N ASP A 53 17.23 -13.47 1.44
CA ASP A 53 17.56 -12.07 1.13
C ASP A 53 16.82 -11.63 -0.14
N VAL A 54 15.82 -10.77 0.00
CA VAL A 54 15.13 -10.13 -1.13
C VAL A 54 16.14 -9.41 -2.01
N LYS A 55 16.14 -9.68 -3.32
CA LYS A 55 17.01 -9.04 -4.31
C LYS A 55 16.25 -8.14 -5.28
N LEU A 56 15.03 -8.53 -5.63
CA LEU A 56 14.21 -7.84 -6.62
C LEU A 56 12.75 -7.78 -6.21
N VAL A 57 12.12 -6.61 -6.40
CA VAL A 57 10.66 -6.44 -6.39
C VAL A 57 10.22 -5.93 -7.75
N LYS A 58 9.21 -6.54 -8.38
CA LYS A 58 8.67 -6.12 -9.69
C LYS A 58 7.15 -5.96 -9.64
N LEU A 59 6.63 -4.86 -10.19
CA LEU A 59 5.21 -4.47 -10.14
C LEU A 59 4.70 -3.88 -11.46
N GLY A 60 3.39 -4.00 -11.72
CA GLY A 60 2.70 -3.51 -12.93
C GLY A 60 1.35 -2.79 -12.68
N GLY A 61 1.06 -1.65 -13.34
CA GLY A 61 -0.28 -0.99 -13.45
C GLY A 61 -0.28 0.56 -13.55
N GLY A 62 -1.09 1.18 -14.44
CA GLY A 62 -1.00 2.57 -15.00
C GLY A 62 -1.36 3.87 -14.24
N ALA A 63 -1.04 5.01 -14.87
CA ALA A 63 -1.15 6.40 -14.39
C ALA A 63 -0.61 6.58 -12.97
N LEU A 64 0.54 7.22 -12.84
CA LEU A 64 1.37 7.25 -11.62
C LEU A 64 0.58 7.55 -10.34
N LEU A 65 -0.42 8.44 -10.40
CA LEU A 65 -1.27 8.80 -9.26
C LEU A 65 -2.42 7.83 -9.00
N ASP A 66 -2.94 7.12 -10.00
CA ASP A 66 -4.02 6.16 -9.84
C ASP A 66 -3.51 4.79 -9.40
N ILE A 67 -2.47 4.24 -10.07
CA ILE A 67 -1.98 2.89 -9.79
C ILE A 67 -0.51 2.88 -9.34
N GLY A 68 0.28 3.88 -9.73
CA GLY A 68 1.68 3.98 -9.32
C GLY A 68 1.85 4.06 -7.80
N VAL A 69 0.90 4.69 -7.11
CA VAL A 69 0.85 4.74 -5.63
C VAL A 69 0.79 3.34 -5.00
N TYR A 70 0.04 2.40 -5.57
CA TYR A 70 -0.04 1.01 -5.08
C TYR A 70 1.25 0.25 -5.30
N CYS A 71 2.03 0.60 -6.32
CA CYS A 71 3.29 -0.04 -6.56
C CYS A 71 4.39 0.52 -5.64
N LEU A 72 4.48 1.85 -5.52
CA LEU A 72 5.44 2.49 -4.62
C LEU A 72 5.21 2.07 -3.17
N GLN A 73 3.94 2.04 -2.70
CA GLN A 73 3.64 1.56 -1.35
C GLN A 73 4.01 0.09 -1.13
N PHE A 74 3.90 -0.76 -2.17
CA PHE A 74 4.25 -2.18 -2.07
C PHE A 74 5.75 -2.35 -1.92
N VAL A 75 6.54 -1.65 -2.75
CA VAL A 75 8.01 -1.64 -2.62
C VAL A 75 8.43 -1.19 -1.23
N LEU A 76 7.87 -0.08 -0.74
CA LEU A 76 8.18 0.42 0.59
C LEU A 76 7.76 -0.56 1.69
N MET A 77 6.64 -1.29 1.53
CA MET A 77 6.23 -2.32 2.47
C MET A 77 7.23 -3.49 2.49
N VAL A 78 7.65 -3.99 1.32
CA VAL A 78 8.60 -5.09 1.20
C VAL A 78 9.99 -4.73 1.75
N PHE A 79 10.44 -3.50 1.54
CA PHE A 79 11.70 -3.00 2.10
C PHE A 79 11.53 -2.25 3.43
N ASN A 80 10.42 -2.48 4.14
CA ASN A 80 10.19 -2.01 5.50
C ASN A 80 10.40 -0.50 5.71
N GLY A 81 9.96 0.30 4.74
CA GLY A 81 10.01 1.76 4.75
C GLY A 81 11.39 2.36 4.44
N GLU A 82 12.36 1.54 4.04
CA GLU A 82 13.68 2.02 3.66
C GLU A 82 13.60 3.06 2.54
N ARG A 83 14.43 4.11 2.63
CA ARG A 83 14.56 5.11 1.58
C ARG A 83 15.49 4.57 0.48
N PRO A 84 15.10 4.62 -0.81
CA PRO A 84 15.98 4.22 -1.89
C PRO A 84 17.21 5.14 -1.98
N GLU A 85 18.37 4.54 -2.28
CA GLU A 85 19.65 5.25 -2.52
C GLU A 85 19.61 6.03 -3.84
N SER A 86 18.88 5.52 -4.83
CA SER A 86 18.64 6.22 -6.09
C SER A 86 17.34 5.79 -6.75
N ILE A 87 16.75 6.70 -7.52
CA ILE A 87 15.53 6.50 -8.30
C ILE A 87 15.81 6.97 -9.73
N GLN A 88 15.43 6.15 -10.70
CA GLN A 88 15.48 6.47 -12.13
C GLN A 88 14.10 6.20 -12.71
N ALA A 89 13.53 7.17 -13.42
CA ALA A 89 12.24 7.04 -14.05
C ALA A 89 12.34 7.41 -15.53
N THR A 90 11.63 6.67 -16.37
CA THR A 90 11.46 6.98 -17.79
C THR A 90 10.01 6.73 -18.17
N GLY A 91 9.47 7.49 -19.11
CA GLY A 91 8.07 7.35 -19.48
C GLY A 91 7.71 8.05 -20.77
N VAL A 92 6.48 7.80 -21.20
CA VAL A 92 5.80 8.40 -22.34
C VAL A 92 4.61 9.18 -21.80
N LEU A 93 4.41 10.38 -22.33
CA LEU A 93 3.26 11.22 -22.03
C LEU A 93 2.24 11.11 -23.16
N LEU A 94 0.96 11.20 -22.81
CA LEU A 94 -0.10 11.51 -23.77
C LEU A 94 0.02 12.96 -24.26
N ASP A 95 -0.64 13.27 -25.37
CA ASP A 95 -0.73 14.64 -25.91
C ASP A 95 -1.33 15.64 -24.90
N SER A 96 -2.13 15.15 -23.93
CA SER A 96 -2.68 15.93 -22.83
C SER A 96 -1.65 16.32 -21.76
N GLY A 97 -0.43 15.79 -21.81
CA GLY A 97 0.62 15.96 -20.81
C GLY A 97 0.51 15.02 -19.60
N VAL A 98 -0.51 14.15 -19.56
CA VAL A 98 -0.65 13.09 -18.55
C VAL A 98 0.27 11.93 -18.89
N ASP A 99 0.80 11.25 -17.88
CA ASP A 99 1.64 10.08 -18.10
C ASP A 99 0.85 8.89 -18.67
N GLU A 100 1.31 8.40 -19.83
CA GLU A 100 0.73 7.24 -20.48
C GLU A 100 1.35 5.95 -19.94
N SER A 101 2.68 5.92 -19.91
CA SER A 101 3.49 4.78 -19.50
C SER A 101 4.72 5.28 -18.75
N VAL A 102 5.00 4.72 -17.58
CA VAL A 102 6.14 5.08 -16.74
C VAL A 102 6.79 3.82 -16.22
N VAL A 103 8.11 3.76 -16.27
CA VAL A 103 8.91 2.73 -15.63
C VAL A 103 9.84 3.40 -14.62
N VAL A 104 9.77 2.96 -13.38
CA VAL A 104 10.59 3.46 -12.28
C VAL A 104 11.48 2.32 -11.77
N THR A 105 12.79 2.56 -11.75
CA THR A 105 13.79 1.69 -11.14
C THR A 105 14.32 2.35 -9.87
N MET A 106 14.34 1.61 -8.78
CA MET A 106 14.82 2.07 -7.48
C MET A 106 15.93 1.14 -6.98
N LYS A 107 17.01 1.71 -6.45
CA LYS A 107 18.08 0.96 -5.78
C LYS A 107 18.01 1.19 -4.28
N PHE A 108 18.17 0.12 -3.53
CA PHE A 108 18.18 0.10 -2.06
C PHE A 108 19.52 -0.45 -1.59
N SER A 109 19.81 -0.24 -0.30
CA SER A 109 21.03 -0.75 0.31
C SER A 109 21.11 -2.27 0.19
N ARG A 110 22.29 -2.84 0.43
CA ARG A 110 22.55 -4.29 0.31
C ARG A 110 22.33 -4.84 -1.12
N LYS A 111 22.53 -4.00 -2.14
CA LYS A 111 22.45 -4.36 -3.57
C LYS A 111 21.07 -4.90 -3.97
N ARG A 112 20.01 -4.30 -3.42
CA ARG A 112 18.61 -4.68 -3.71
C ARG A 112 17.98 -3.67 -4.66
N MET A 113 17.03 -4.11 -5.47
CA MET A 113 16.36 -3.24 -6.43
C MET A 113 14.85 -3.46 -6.46
N ALA A 114 14.13 -2.44 -6.89
CA ALA A 114 12.74 -2.54 -7.28
C ALA A 114 12.50 -1.95 -8.68
N LEU A 115 11.56 -2.55 -9.39
CA LEU A 115 11.07 -2.14 -10.69
C LEU A 115 9.56 -1.97 -10.61
N CYS A 116 9.08 -0.79 -10.94
CA CYS A 116 7.66 -0.52 -11.07
C CYS A 116 7.37 -0.08 -12.49
N ALA A 117 6.37 -0.69 -13.13
CA ALA A 117 5.92 -0.30 -14.47
C ALA A 117 4.45 0.07 -14.43
N PHE A 118 4.10 1.27 -14.83
CA PHE A 118 2.74 1.78 -14.87
C PHE A 118 2.40 2.11 -16.31
N LEU A 119 1.30 1.62 -16.85
CA LEU A 119 0.79 2.13 -18.11
C LEU A 119 -0.73 2.06 -18.21
N ILE A 120 -1.34 3.08 -18.82
CA ILE A 120 -2.78 3.13 -19.14
C ILE A 120 -3.08 2.70 -20.58
N ALA A 121 -2.08 2.71 -21.45
CA ALA A 121 -2.23 2.40 -22.88
C ALA A 121 -2.59 0.94 -23.18
N ALA A 122 -2.24 0.02 -22.28
CA ALA A 122 -2.46 -1.41 -22.43
C ALA A 122 -2.78 -2.08 -21.10
N ARG A 123 -3.40 -3.26 -21.17
CA ARG A 123 -3.64 -4.08 -19.97
C ARG A 123 -2.37 -4.84 -19.62
N LEU A 124 -1.91 -4.66 -18.39
CA LEU A 124 -0.88 -5.49 -17.77
C LEU A 124 -1.52 -6.59 -16.91
N PRO A 125 -0.78 -7.66 -16.60
CA PRO A 125 -1.24 -8.69 -15.66
C PRO A 125 -1.50 -8.15 -14.24
N ASN A 126 -0.94 -6.99 -13.90
CA ASN A 126 -1.11 -6.29 -12.60
C ASN A 126 -0.74 -7.16 -11.39
N ASP A 127 0.28 -8.01 -11.56
CA ASP A 127 0.88 -8.84 -10.52
C ASP A 127 2.05 -8.13 -9.82
N ALA A 128 2.38 -8.58 -8.60
CA ALA A 128 3.63 -8.26 -7.93
C ALA A 128 4.49 -9.49 -7.79
N VAL A 129 5.81 -9.33 -7.94
CA VAL A 129 6.78 -10.39 -7.68
C VAL A 129 7.85 -9.89 -6.72
N ILE A 130 8.12 -10.68 -5.69
CA ILE A 130 9.24 -10.52 -4.76
C ILE A 130 10.16 -11.73 -4.96
N ALA A 131 11.41 -11.48 -5.32
CA ALA A 131 12.40 -12.53 -5.52
C ALA A 131 13.56 -12.37 -4.54
N GLY A 132 13.94 -13.48 -3.90
CA GLY A 132 15.08 -13.54 -2.99
C GLY A 132 15.95 -14.77 -3.24
N THR A 133 16.93 -14.99 -2.36
CA THR A 133 17.93 -16.07 -2.53
C THR A 133 17.37 -17.48 -2.35
N LYS A 134 16.23 -17.64 -1.66
CA LYS A 134 15.62 -18.96 -1.38
C LYS A 134 14.36 -19.24 -2.20
N GLY A 135 13.88 -18.28 -3.00
CA GLY A 135 12.64 -18.45 -3.75
C GLY A 135 11.97 -17.13 -4.15
N SER A 136 10.68 -17.22 -4.46
CA SER A 136 9.87 -16.06 -4.84
C SER A 136 8.45 -16.11 -4.29
N ILE A 137 7.90 -14.92 -4.07
CA ILE A 137 6.49 -14.69 -3.74
C ILE A 137 5.90 -13.89 -4.89
N LYS A 138 4.77 -14.35 -5.43
CA LYS A 138 4.01 -13.66 -6.46
C LYS A 138 2.61 -13.36 -5.94
N VAL A 139 2.29 -12.07 -5.78
CA VAL A 139 0.93 -11.60 -5.52
C VAL A 139 0.23 -11.55 -6.87
N LEU A 140 -0.78 -12.40 -7.04
CA LEU A 140 -1.50 -12.47 -8.31
C LEU A 140 -2.43 -11.27 -8.46
N GLY A 141 -2.54 -10.77 -9.69
CA GLY A 141 -3.33 -9.59 -9.99
C GLY A 141 -4.83 -9.80 -9.72
N PRO A 142 -5.58 -8.73 -9.37
CA PRO A 142 -5.11 -7.34 -9.26
C PRO A 142 -4.35 -7.05 -7.93
N MET A 143 -3.10 -6.59 -8.03
CA MET A 143 -2.21 -6.34 -6.87
C MET A 143 -2.75 -5.28 -5.88
N HIS A 144 -3.60 -4.35 -6.33
CA HIS A 144 -4.22 -3.34 -5.47
C HIS A 144 -5.36 -3.89 -4.61
N CYS A 145 -5.92 -5.06 -4.94
CA CYS A 145 -6.95 -5.74 -4.15
C CYS A 145 -6.84 -7.27 -4.29
N PRO A 146 -5.71 -7.89 -3.90
CA PRO A 146 -5.40 -9.26 -4.27
C PRO A 146 -6.10 -10.27 -3.36
N THR A 147 -6.49 -11.41 -3.92
CA THR A 147 -7.07 -12.55 -3.19
C THR A 147 -6.21 -13.80 -3.29
N LYS A 148 -5.15 -13.80 -4.10
CA LYS A 148 -4.33 -14.98 -4.36
C LYS A 148 -2.85 -14.69 -4.22
N LEU A 149 -2.14 -15.66 -3.66
CA LEU A 149 -0.71 -15.60 -3.41
C LEU A 149 -0.05 -16.90 -3.88
N LEU A 150 1.03 -16.77 -4.64
CA LEU A 150 1.85 -17.90 -5.08
C LEU A 150 3.21 -17.82 -4.39
N VAL A 151 3.58 -18.86 -3.63
CA VAL A 151 4.86 -18.94 -2.91
C VAL A 151 5.59 -20.18 -3.41
N ASN A 152 6.72 -20.00 -4.10
CA ASN A 152 7.47 -21.11 -4.70
C ASN A 152 6.55 -22.10 -5.45
N ASP A 153 5.70 -21.56 -6.32
CA ASP A 153 4.71 -22.30 -7.14
C ASP A 153 3.54 -22.95 -6.38
N LYS A 154 3.43 -22.73 -5.06
CA LYS A 154 2.27 -23.14 -4.27
C LYS A 154 1.27 -21.98 -4.15
N GLU A 155 0.06 -22.16 -4.69
CA GLU A 155 -1.02 -21.17 -4.63
C GLU A 155 -1.82 -21.29 -3.33
N THR A 156 -2.12 -20.15 -2.73
CA THR A 156 -3.04 -20.00 -1.60
C THR A 156 -4.05 -18.90 -1.94
N GLU A 157 -5.31 -19.11 -1.58
CA GLU A 157 -6.42 -18.18 -1.83
C GLU A 157 -7.01 -17.64 -0.53
N TYR A 158 -7.40 -16.37 -0.58
CA TYR A 158 -7.96 -15.57 0.50
C TYR A 158 -9.28 -14.98 0.00
N PRO A 159 -10.39 -15.71 0.12
CA PRO A 159 -11.67 -15.30 -0.42
C PRO A 159 -12.20 -14.06 0.30
N LEU A 160 -12.91 -13.21 -0.44
CA LEU A 160 -13.60 -12.04 0.09
C LEU A 160 -15.03 -12.39 0.49
N PRO A 161 -15.62 -11.65 1.45
CA PRO A 161 -17.03 -11.82 1.75
C PRO A 161 -17.90 -11.43 0.55
N GLU A 162 -19.02 -12.12 0.42
CA GLU A 162 -20.01 -11.84 -0.63
C GLU A 162 -20.57 -10.41 -0.49
N PRO A 163 -20.71 -9.67 -1.60
CA PRO A 163 -21.21 -8.31 -1.55
C PRO A 163 -22.71 -8.29 -1.25
N CYS A 164 -23.13 -7.41 -0.34
CA CYS A 164 -24.56 -7.17 -0.07
C CYS A 164 -25.23 -6.27 -1.12
N LEU A 165 -24.44 -5.58 -1.94
CA LEU A 165 -24.87 -4.65 -2.99
C LEU A 165 -23.94 -4.73 -4.21
N PRO A 166 -24.37 -4.30 -5.41
CA PRO A 166 -23.50 -4.21 -6.56
C PRO A 166 -22.26 -3.34 -6.29
N LEU A 167 -21.10 -3.80 -6.74
CA LEU A 167 -19.82 -3.10 -6.55
C LEU A 167 -19.48 -2.24 -7.76
N ASN A 168 -19.00 -1.02 -7.51
CA ASN A 168 -18.50 -0.13 -8.56
C ASN A 168 -17.07 -0.50 -9.00
N PHE A 169 -16.26 -1.05 -8.08
CA PHE A 169 -14.88 -1.44 -8.34
C PHE A 169 -14.64 -2.89 -7.93
N THR A 170 -13.65 -3.52 -8.58
CA THR A 170 -13.28 -4.92 -8.32
C THR A 170 -12.85 -5.10 -6.86
N ASN A 171 -13.36 -6.15 -6.22
CA ASN A 171 -12.99 -6.54 -4.87
C ASN A 171 -13.22 -5.45 -3.80
N SER A 172 -14.14 -4.50 -4.05
CA SER A 172 -14.46 -3.43 -3.09
C SER A 172 -14.94 -3.91 -1.73
N THR A 173 -15.43 -5.15 -1.62
CA THR A 173 -15.74 -5.75 -0.31
C THR A 173 -14.52 -5.75 0.61
N GLY A 174 -13.30 -5.89 0.08
CA GLY A 174 -12.05 -5.82 0.85
C GLY A 174 -11.77 -4.49 1.56
N LEU A 175 -12.50 -3.40 1.26
CA LEU A 175 -12.43 -2.16 2.04
C LEU A 175 -12.85 -2.37 3.51
N HIS A 176 -13.61 -3.43 3.78
CA HIS A 176 -13.98 -3.79 5.14
C HIS A 176 -12.74 -4.01 6.02
N TYR A 177 -11.66 -4.58 5.49
CA TYR A 177 -10.43 -4.82 6.27
C TYR A 177 -9.80 -3.51 6.75
N GLU A 178 -9.78 -2.46 5.92
CA GLU A 178 -9.29 -1.14 6.36
C GLU A 178 -10.19 -0.55 7.45
N THR A 179 -11.50 -0.74 7.31
CA THR A 179 -12.47 -0.30 8.32
C THR A 179 -12.28 -1.05 9.65
N GLU A 180 -12.03 -2.35 9.59
CA GLU A 180 -11.73 -3.19 10.76
C GLU A 180 -10.45 -2.76 11.47
N GLU A 181 -9.37 -2.50 10.73
CA GLU A 181 -8.10 -2.01 11.26
C GLU A 181 -8.26 -0.64 11.95
N VAL A 182 -8.95 0.31 11.31
CA VAL A 182 -9.22 1.63 11.90
C VAL A 182 -10.06 1.49 13.18
N SER A 183 -11.11 0.66 13.15
CA SER A 183 -11.93 0.35 14.33
C SER A 183 -11.11 -0.27 15.46
N TYR A 184 -10.20 -1.19 15.13
CA TYR A 184 -9.29 -1.82 16.10
C TYR A 184 -8.34 -0.80 16.74
N VAL A 185 -7.71 0.07 15.93
CA VAL A 185 -6.80 1.12 16.41
C VAL A 185 -7.54 2.13 17.29
N ILE A 186 -8.75 2.55 16.92
CA ILE A 186 -9.56 3.48 17.74
C ILE A 186 -9.90 2.84 19.08
N LYS A 187 -10.36 1.58 19.09
CA LYS A 187 -10.72 0.87 20.33
C LYS A 187 -9.52 0.65 21.25
N SER A 188 -8.38 0.25 20.70
CA SER A 188 -7.14 0.03 21.47
C SER A 188 -6.57 1.33 22.02
N THR A 189 -6.60 2.43 21.24
CA THR A 189 -6.15 3.75 21.69
C THR A 189 -7.07 4.30 22.79
N CYS A 190 -8.39 4.16 22.64
CA CYS A 190 -9.35 4.53 23.70
C CYS A 190 -9.16 3.70 24.98
N MET A 191 -8.79 2.42 24.89
CA MET A 191 -8.45 1.60 26.05
C MET A 191 -7.17 2.10 26.74
N LEU A 192 -6.12 2.44 25.98
CA LEU A 192 -4.89 3.02 26.52
C LEU A 192 -5.14 4.37 27.22
N CYS A 193 -5.99 5.24 26.65
CA CYS A 193 -6.39 6.50 27.30
C CYS A 193 -7.13 6.26 28.63
N ARG A 194 -8.08 5.31 28.67
CA ARG A 194 -8.81 4.97 29.92
C ARG A 194 -7.89 4.37 30.99
N HIS A 195 -6.87 3.61 30.61
CA HIS A 195 -5.87 3.13 31.56
C HIS A 195 -4.96 4.25 32.09
N SER A 196 -4.60 5.23 31.25
CA SER A 196 -3.81 6.39 31.70
C SER A 196 -4.57 7.33 32.63
N GLU A 197 -5.90 7.48 32.48
CA GLU A 197 -6.74 8.23 33.42
C GLU A 197 -6.87 7.53 34.78
N ALA A 198 -6.85 6.20 34.80
CA ALA A 198 -6.90 5.42 36.05
C ALA A 198 -5.58 5.51 36.85
N GLU A 199 -4.43 5.65 36.20
CA GLU A 199 -3.13 5.82 36.88
C GLU A 199 -2.91 7.25 37.40
N TYR A 200 -3.58 8.27 36.82
CA TYR A 200 -3.52 9.65 37.29
C TYR A 200 -4.47 9.97 38.45
N SER A 201 -5.39 9.05 38.80
CA SER A 201 -6.33 9.23 39.92
C SER A 201 -5.75 8.77 41.28
N SER A 202 -4.51 8.28 41.34
CA SER A 202 -3.87 7.80 42.57
C SER A 202 -2.60 8.57 42.97
N CYS A 203 -2.47 9.85 42.59
CA CYS A 203 -1.41 10.73 43.07
C CYS A 203 -1.97 11.98 43.76
#